data_AF-A0A9K3Q108-F1
#
_entry.id   AF-A0A9K3Q108-F1
#
_cell.length_a   1.000
_cell.length_b   1.000
_cell.length_c   1.000
_cell.angle_alpha   90.00
_cell.angle_beta   90.00
_cell.angle_gamma   90.00
#
_symmetry.space_group_name_H-M   'P 1'
#
loop_
_entity.id
_entity.type
_entity.pdbx_description
1 polymer ?
#
loop_
_entity_poly.entity_id
_entity_poly.type
_entity_poly.pdbx_seq_one_letter_code
_entity_poly.pdbx_strand_id
1 'polypeptide(L)'
;MTRCELDQDKHEQQPGHDERCSGFIKPSSTGFVASLSNNLHGWSTPRMDIKAESSMLQSMFRSVSMTQPPTTSTTRFSMKDDTMKTYPAIAPLHKKSPPYHKAQSSPGFIHSPPPSTPAWKVRALQSLPMYYPLESNAITIQRSLCSLTEQISAFLKEHSVCSVYHDDAGRVDCMTSGLLRFSVQLWKDNRASSVAESSPSIIIEIQRRQGCCIEMQRMRQELIERLMNPKTGLSTLPVPSPRSTPVHVLQQLVEQSASVNGTTAVPALTMTDCDSAYQISCRLLKSDRLDERRLGLESLHLIANARNVMMHQAHLVSSKILTDPYLQSLLLDYFAGIEVNSDGENDNDSMELDDHDGTLDYQRGRYFGDMHILALKTISNALDTAVYCNKDKREDNFDVGSLNLASPFWNHALQAMLYDMHYSHVRPLEACLSVRSLRRLHSLTRHALNERLTMFADSVQLDHFLSDARSFGQMHHSQLEHETVQFMNQLGLVC
;
A
#
# COMPACT_ATOMS: atom_id res chain seq x y z
N MET A 1 -33.58 33.59 -51.29
CA MET A 1 -34.07 32.21 -51.01
C MET A 1 -33.81 31.95 -49.54
N THR A 2 -34.75 31.89 -48.61
CA THR A 2 -36.21 32.09 -48.62
C THR A 2 -36.57 32.54 -47.20
N ARG A 3 -37.41 33.58 -47.11
CA ARG A 3 -38.03 34.14 -45.90
C ARG A 3 -39.24 33.26 -45.53
N CYS A 4 -39.61 33.16 -44.25
CA CYS A 4 -41.02 33.12 -43.84
C CYS A 4 -41.17 33.51 -42.36
N GLU A 5 -42.00 34.53 -42.14
CA GLU A 5 -42.62 35.00 -40.90
C GLU A 5 -44.03 34.38 -40.74
N LEU A 6 -44.68 34.68 -39.60
CA LEU A 6 -46.13 34.60 -39.26
C LEU A 6 -46.69 33.21 -38.91
N ASP A 7 -47.64 32.99 -37.99
CA ASP A 7 -48.44 33.77 -37.02
C ASP A 7 -49.16 32.72 -36.10
N GLN A 8 -49.26 32.90 -34.79
CA GLN A 8 -50.42 33.35 -33.96
C GLN A 8 -51.69 32.45 -33.84
N ASP A 9 -52.19 32.46 -32.58
CA ASP A 9 -53.54 32.16 -32.02
C ASP A 9 -53.96 30.69 -31.76
N LYS A 10 -54.31 30.23 -30.54
CA LYS A 10 -55.26 30.61 -29.45
C LYS A 10 -56.58 29.81 -29.50
N HIS A 11 -56.87 29.04 -28.44
CA HIS A 11 -58.15 28.80 -27.72
C HIS A 11 -57.98 27.52 -26.86
N GLU A 12 -57.98 27.56 -25.51
CA GLU A 12 -59.07 27.77 -24.54
C GLU A 12 -59.86 26.48 -24.22
N GLN A 13 -59.74 25.97 -22.98
CA GLN A 13 -60.86 25.62 -22.06
C GLN A 13 -60.39 24.87 -20.79
N GLN A 14 -60.74 25.43 -19.63
CA GLN A 14 -60.82 24.78 -18.31
C GLN A 14 -62.18 24.05 -18.14
N PRO A 15 -62.32 23.13 -17.17
CA PRO A 15 -62.83 23.48 -15.83
C PRO A 15 -61.97 22.80 -14.71
N GLY A 16 -61.85 23.26 -13.47
CA GLY A 16 -62.82 23.87 -12.56
C GLY A 16 -63.24 22.83 -11.52
N HIS A 17 -62.61 22.84 -10.33
CA HIS A 17 -63.25 22.37 -9.08
C HIS A 17 -62.49 22.90 -7.84
N ASP A 18 -63.20 23.73 -7.09
CA ASP A 18 -62.96 24.13 -5.71
C ASP A 18 -63.07 22.92 -4.76
N GLU A 19 -62.26 22.89 -3.70
CA GLU A 19 -62.83 22.78 -2.35
C GLU A 19 -61.86 23.24 -1.24
N ARG A 20 -62.45 23.98 -0.31
CA ARG A 20 -61.87 24.64 0.86
C ARG A 20 -61.53 23.62 1.95
N CYS A 21 -60.50 23.90 2.75
CA CYS A 21 -60.64 23.81 4.20
C CYS A 21 -59.61 24.70 4.92
N SER A 22 -60.18 25.70 5.60
CA SER A 22 -59.58 26.62 6.56
C SER A 22 -59.19 25.94 7.87
N GLY A 23 -58.10 26.38 8.49
CA GLY A 23 -57.72 25.96 9.85
C GLY A 23 -56.65 26.85 10.47
N PHE A 24 -57.02 28.07 10.84
CA PHE A 24 -56.27 29.01 11.68
C PHE A 24 -56.11 28.48 13.11
N ILE A 25 -54.90 28.41 13.68
CA ILE A 25 -54.61 28.74 15.10
C ILE A 25 -53.12 29.18 15.24
N LYS A 26 -52.91 30.46 15.59
CA LYS A 26 -51.82 30.99 16.45
C LYS A 26 -52.53 31.46 17.74
N PRO A 27 -51.94 31.40 18.95
CA PRO A 27 -50.75 32.18 19.36
C PRO A 27 -49.82 31.33 20.28
N SER A 28 -48.77 31.75 20.99
CA SER A 28 -48.27 32.99 21.56
C SER A 28 -46.81 32.76 21.99
N SER A 29 -46.04 33.84 22.07
CA SER A 29 -44.70 33.93 22.67
C SER A 29 -44.70 33.74 24.20
N THR A 30 -43.73 33.01 24.73
CA THR A 30 -43.06 33.28 26.02
C THR A 30 -41.70 32.58 26.03
N GLY A 31 -40.64 33.31 26.38
CA GLY A 31 -39.31 32.75 26.59
C GLY A 31 -39.18 32.08 27.95
N PHE A 32 -38.27 31.11 28.07
CA PHE A 32 -37.69 30.71 29.34
C PHE A 32 -36.33 30.02 29.10
N VAL A 33 -35.35 30.45 29.90
CA VAL A 33 -33.99 29.91 30.01
C VAL A 33 -33.99 28.76 31.01
N ALA A 34 -33.45 27.60 30.66
CA ALA A 34 -33.00 26.54 31.59
C ALA A 34 -32.10 25.55 30.80
N SER A 35 -30.79 25.52 31.06
CA SER A 35 -30.13 24.61 32.00
C SER A 35 -30.40 23.13 31.71
N LEU A 36 -29.56 22.52 30.85
CA LEU A 36 -29.47 21.07 30.69
C LEU A 36 -28.44 20.52 31.69
N SER A 37 -28.93 20.00 32.81
CA SER A 37 -28.19 19.10 33.69
C SER A 37 -28.77 17.69 33.58
N ASN A 38 -27.85 16.71 33.54
CA ASN A 38 -27.95 15.33 34.02
C ASN A 38 -29.17 14.49 33.62
N ASN A 39 -28.95 13.52 32.73
CA ASN A 39 -29.51 12.17 32.86
C ASN A 39 -28.73 11.17 32.00
N LEU A 40 -27.77 10.49 32.62
CA LEU A 40 -27.18 9.23 32.14
C LEU A 40 -26.93 8.36 33.38
N HIS A 41 -27.87 7.48 33.67
CA HIS A 41 -27.71 6.35 34.59
C HIS A 41 -28.21 5.10 33.88
N GLY A 42 -27.41 4.04 33.93
CA GLY A 42 -27.90 2.68 33.80
C GLY A 42 -27.36 1.86 32.63
N TRP A 43 -26.03 1.65 32.58
CA TRP A 43 -25.47 0.44 31.93
C TRP A 43 -24.53 -0.24 32.93
N SER A 44 -25.02 -1.31 33.55
CA SER A 44 -24.27 -2.20 34.42
C SER A 44 -23.36 -3.09 33.57
N THR A 45 -22.04 -2.92 33.70
CA THR A 45 -21.05 -3.83 33.13
C THR A 45 -20.90 -5.09 33.99
N PRO A 46 -20.91 -6.31 33.40
CA PRO A 46 -20.53 -7.51 34.11
C PRO A 46 -19.00 -7.56 34.29
N ARG A 47 -18.60 -7.90 35.51
CA ARG A 47 -17.22 -8.07 35.97
C ARG A 47 -16.65 -9.34 35.31
N MET A 48 -15.71 -9.19 34.38
CA MET A 48 -14.88 -10.31 33.91
C MET A 48 -13.50 -10.23 34.58
N ASP A 49 -13.13 -11.32 35.25
CA ASP A 49 -11.75 -11.59 35.66
C ASP A 49 -10.89 -11.83 34.41
N ILE A 50 -9.83 -11.03 34.23
CA ILE A 50 -8.85 -11.26 33.16
C ILE A 50 -7.45 -11.18 33.78
N LYS A 51 -6.84 -12.36 33.94
CA LYS A 51 -5.39 -12.55 33.96
C LYS A 51 -4.89 -12.53 32.52
N ALA A 52 -4.19 -11.49 32.07
CA ALA A 52 -3.34 -11.56 30.88
C ALA A 52 -2.45 -10.33 30.73
N GLU A 53 -1.17 -10.41 31.11
CA GLU A 53 -0.13 -9.50 30.60
C GLU A 53 1.21 -10.22 30.38
N SER A 54 1.37 -10.66 29.12
CA SER A 54 2.61 -10.80 28.34
C SER A 54 2.17 -11.19 26.92
N SER A 55 1.52 -10.29 26.17
CA SER A 55 0.53 -10.70 25.15
C SER A 55 0.40 -9.78 23.92
N MET A 56 1.48 -9.20 23.37
CA MET A 56 1.39 -8.60 22.02
C MET A 56 2.29 -9.33 21.02
N LEU A 57 3.59 -9.44 21.29
CA LEU A 57 4.46 -10.38 20.55
C LEU A 57 4.05 -11.83 20.85
N GLN A 58 3.79 -12.17 22.11
CA GLN A 58 3.21 -13.47 22.47
C GLN A 58 1.77 -13.67 21.98
N SER A 59 0.96 -12.64 21.71
CA SER A 59 -0.39 -12.81 21.14
C SER A 59 -0.35 -13.11 19.64
N MET A 60 0.55 -12.43 18.91
CA MET A 60 0.85 -12.78 17.52
C MET A 60 1.41 -14.20 17.40
N PHE A 61 2.14 -14.70 18.41
CA PHE A 61 2.72 -16.06 18.38
C PHE A 61 1.89 -17.15 19.10
N ARG A 62 0.94 -16.85 19.99
CA ARG A 62 0.10 -17.85 20.70
C ARG A 62 -1.15 -18.27 19.93
N SER A 63 -1.60 -17.48 18.96
CA SER A 63 -2.78 -17.82 18.14
C SER A 63 -2.53 -18.92 17.10
N VAL A 64 -1.28 -19.39 16.95
CA VAL A 64 -0.89 -20.48 16.02
C VAL A 64 -0.64 -21.82 16.74
N SER A 65 -0.77 -21.90 18.06
CA SER A 65 -0.48 -23.13 18.82
C SER A 65 -1.68 -23.60 19.66
N MET A 66 -2.70 -24.16 19.00
CA MET A 66 -3.79 -24.91 19.66
C MET A 66 -4.28 -26.03 18.72
N THR A 67 -3.59 -27.17 18.76
CA THR A 67 -4.09 -28.57 18.68
C THR A 67 -2.89 -29.50 18.44
N GLN A 68 -2.28 -30.00 19.52
CA GLN A 68 -1.44 -31.19 19.43
C GLN A 68 -2.37 -32.42 19.42
N PRO A 69 -2.32 -33.30 18.41
CA PRO A 69 -2.93 -34.62 18.51
C PRO A 69 -2.13 -35.51 19.48
N PRO A 70 -2.77 -36.49 20.14
CA PRO A 70 -2.12 -37.35 21.11
C PRO A 70 -0.99 -38.17 20.49
N THR A 71 0.11 -38.26 21.23
CA THR A 71 1.31 -39.01 20.94
C THR A 71 1.01 -40.49 20.70
N THR A 72 1.29 -40.97 19.48
CA THR A 72 1.45 -42.40 19.19
C THR A 72 2.92 -42.72 18.96
N SER A 73 3.41 -43.62 19.81
CA SER A 73 4.57 -44.52 19.69
C SER A 73 5.63 -44.24 18.62
N THR A 74 6.81 -43.91 19.15
CA THR A 74 8.16 -44.05 18.60
C THR A 74 8.31 -45.14 17.54
N THR A 75 8.50 -44.72 16.28
CA THR A 75 9.18 -45.53 15.26
C THR A 75 10.48 -44.83 14.90
N ARG A 76 11.58 -45.55 15.11
CA ARG A 76 12.96 -45.08 14.94
C ARG A 76 13.25 -44.89 13.44
N PHE A 77 13.13 -43.65 12.95
CA PHE A 77 13.54 -43.31 11.59
C PHE A 77 15.02 -42.91 11.57
N SER A 78 15.80 -43.69 10.83
CA SER A 78 17.21 -43.47 10.53
C SER A 78 17.35 -42.25 9.63
N MET A 79 18.06 -41.21 10.09
CA MET A 79 18.52 -40.12 9.23
C MET A 79 19.50 -40.70 8.20
N LYS A 80 19.12 -40.68 6.93
CA LYS A 80 20.08 -40.72 5.82
C LYS A 80 20.35 -39.29 5.41
N ASP A 81 21.63 -39.01 5.17
CA ASP A 81 22.18 -37.73 4.73
C ASP A 81 21.35 -37.06 3.64
N ASP A 82 20.79 -35.90 3.96
CA ASP A 82 20.24 -34.97 2.97
C ASP A 82 21.41 -34.25 2.29
N THR A 83 21.84 -34.79 1.16
CA THR A 83 22.63 -34.07 0.17
C THR A 83 21.92 -32.77 -0.19
N MET A 84 22.58 -31.63 0.06
CA MET A 84 22.21 -30.30 -0.44
C MET A 84 21.70 -30.42 -1.89
N LYS A 85 20.44 -30.02 -2.12
CA LYS A 85 19.92 -29.76 -3.46
C LYS A 85 20.76 -28.63 -4.06
N THR A 86 21.70 -29.01 -4.93
CA THR A 86 22.41 -28.07 -5.79
C THR A 86 21.40 -27.55 -6.80
N TYR A 87 21.03 -26.28 -6.65
CA TYR A 87 20.28 -25.58 -7.69
C TYR A 87 21.17 -25.54 -8.94
N PRO A 88 20.64 -25.85 -10.14
CA PRO A 88 21.43 -25.76 -11.36
C PRO A 88 21.95 -24.32 -11.51
N ALA A 89 23.25 -24.19 -11.79
CA ALA A 89 23.84 -22.92 -12.15
C ALA A 89 23.07 -22.35 -13.35
N ILE A 90 22.45 -21.17 -13.17
CA ILE A 90 21.80 -20.44 -14.25
C ILE A 90 22.88 -20.15 -15.30
N ALA A 91 22.73 -20.75 -16.49
CA ALA A 91 23.65 -20.51 -17.58
C ALA A 91 23.65 -19.00 -17.91
N PRO A 92 24.82 -18.37 -18.17
CA PRO A 92 24.86 -16.99 -18.60
C PRO A 92 23.99 -16.85 -19.85
N LEU A 93 23.03 -15.93 -19.78
CA LEU A 93 22.11 -15.55 -20.85
C LEU A 93 22.88 -14.96 -22.03
N HIS A 94 23.62 -15.78 -22.78
CA HIS A 94 24.12 -15.44 -24.10
C HIS A 94 22.96 -15.58 -25.11
N LYS A 95 21.98 -14.68 -25.01
CA LYS A 95 21.02 -14.48 -26.10
C LYS A 95 21.71 -13.63 -27.17
N LYS A 96 21.80 -14.17 -28.39
CA LYS A 96 22.03 -13.38 -29.60
C LYS A 96 20.91 -12.35 -29.65
N SER A 97 21.27 -11.07 -29.52
CA SER A 97 20.34 -9.97 -29.72
C SER A 97 19.69 -10.11 -31.10
N PRO A 98 18.35 -9.97 -31.21
CA PRO A 98 17.72 -9.83 -32.52
C PRO A 98 18.35 -8.61 -33.23
N PRO A 99 18.44 -8.62 -34.58
CA PRO A 99 19.04 -7.51 -35.32
C PRO A 99 18.32 -6.22 -34.95
N TYR A 100 19.06 -5.34 -34.27
CA TYR A 100 18.64 -4.00 -33.90
C TYR A 100 18.35 -3.25 -35.21
N HIS A 101 17.08 -3.10 -35.56
CA HIS A 101 16.70 -2.15 -36.59
C HIS A 101 17.22 -0.78 -36.13
N LYS A 102 18.19 -0.23 -36.88
CA LYS A 102 18.67 1.14 -36.72
C LYS A 102 17.45 2.06 -36.59
N ALA A 103 17.18 2.52 -35.37
CA ALA A 103 16.28 3.62 -35.14
C ALA A 103 16.83 4.80 -35.94
N GLN A 104 16.09 5.18 -36.98
CA GLN A 104 16.31 6.44 -37.68
C GLN A 104 16.30 7.55 -36.62
N SER A 105 17.35 8.36 -36.62
CA SER A 105 17.50 9.55 -35.81
C SER A 105 16.28 10.47 -35.99
N SER A 106 15.35 10.43 -35.04
CA SER A 106 14.21 11.33 -34.99
C SER A 106 14.70 12.77 -34.76
N PRO A 107 14.22 13.75 -35.55
CA PRO A 107 14.63 15.14 -35.42
C PRO A 107 13.94 15.78 -34.21
N GLY A 108 14.72 16.42 -33.35
CA GLY A 108 14.32 17.49 -32.41
C GLY A 108 13.09 17.21 -31.53
N PHE A 109 13.32 16.67 -30.34
CA PHE A 109 12.33 16.71 -29.25
C PHE A 109 12.06 18.17 -28.86
N ILE A 110 11.00 18.75 -29.42
CA ILE A 110 10.36 19.93 -28.85
C ILE A 110 9.75 19.46 -27.53
N HIS A 111 10.28 19.95 -26.41
CA HIS A 111 9.71 19.72 -25.08
C HIS A 111 8.30 20.31 -25.02
N SER A 112 7.30 19.53 -25.43
CA SER A 112 5.92 19.81 -25.08
C SER A 112 5.83 19.89 -23.55
N PRO A 113 5.08 20.85 -22.98
CA PRO A 113 4.88 20.90 -21.54
C PRO A 113 4.41 19.53 -21.04
N PRO A 114 4.87 19.09 -19.86
CA PRO A 114 4.52 17.78 -19.32
C PRO A 114 3.00 17.63 -19.38
N PRO A 115 2.49 16.50 -19.90
CA PRO A 115 1.06 16.28 -20.03
C PRO A 115 0.38 16.59 -18.71
N SER A 116 -0.73 17.34 -18.79
CA SER A 116 -1.61 17.66 -17.66
C SER A 116 -1.77 16.43 -16.78
N THR A 117 -1.56 16.59 -15.47
CA THR A 117 -1.65 15.53 -14.45
C THR A 117 -2.73 14.53 -14.80
N PRO A 118 -2.42 13.22 -14.89
CA PRO A 118 -3.40 12.22 -15.29
C PRO A 118 -4.51 12.14 -14.24
N ALA A 119 -5.57 12.88 -14.50
CA ALA A 119 -6.80 12.86 -13.75
C ALA A 119 -7.55 11.59 -14.12
N TRP A 120 -8.10 10.91 -13.13
CA TRP A 120 -9.08 9.83 -13.31
C TRP A 120 -10.24 10.29 -14.22
N LYS A 121 -10.36 9.70 -15.42
CA LYS A 121 -11.17 10.23 -16.54
C LYS A 121 -12.55 9.57 -16.62
N VAL A 122 -13.31 9.66 -15.53
CA VAL A 122 -14.68 9.13 -15.49
C VAL A 122 -15.57 9.90 -16.47
N ARG A 123 -16.05 9.22 -17.51
CA ARG A 123 -16.90 9.84 -18.55
C ARG A 123 -18.35 9.99 -18.11
N ALA A 124 -18.88 8.96 -17.46
CA ALA A 124 -20.25 8.91 -16.97
C ALA A 124 -20.32 8.08 -15.69
N LEU A 125 -21.16 8.51 -14.75
CA LEU A 125 -21.43 7.75 -13.53
C LEU A 125 -22.61 6.82 -13.74
N GLN A 126 -22.45 5.58 -13.27
CA GLN A 126 -23.55 4.65 -13.16
C GLN A 126 -24.54 5.13 -12.09
N SER A 127 -25.83 4.92 -12.34
CA SER A 127 -26.85 5.11 -11.32
C SER A 127 -26.71 4.05 -10.23
N LEU A 128 -26.96 4.45 -8.99
CA LEU A 128 -27.00 3.51 -7.88
C LEU A 128 -28.09 2.45 -8.13
N PRO A 129 -27.77 1.14 -8.13
CA PRO A 129 -28.77 0.09 -8.33
C PRO A 129 -29.82 0.11 -7.21
N MET A 130 -31.08 -0.21 -7.55
CA MET A 130 -32.24 -0.05 -6.65
C MET A 130 -32.09 -0.77 -5.30
N TYR A 131 -31.46 -1.94 -5.29
CA TYR A 131 -31.29 -2.79 -4.10
C TYR A 131 -29.84 -2.85 -3.61
N TYR A 132 -28.99 -1.92 -4.04
CA TYR A 132 -27.60 -1.89 -3.59
C TYR A 132 -27.52 -1.40 -2.14
N PRO A 133 -26.98 -2.19 -1.20
CA PRO A 133 -26.85 -1.79 0.19
C PRO A 133 -25.65 -0.85 0.35
N LEU A 134 -25.88 0.46 0.30
CA LEU A 134 -24.84 1.46 0.57
C LEU A 134 -24.25 1.27 1.99
N GLU A 135 -22.91 1.33 2.09
CA GLU A 135 -22.27 1.40 3.40
C GLU A 135 -22.72 2.66 4.18
N SER A 136 -22.77 2.55 5.51
CA SER A 136 -23.13 3.66 6.41
C SER A 136 -22.21 4.87 6.32
N ASN A 137 -21.02 4.69 5.72
CA ASN A 137 -20.01 5.72 5.56
C ASN A 137 -20.01 6.35 4.16
N ALA A 138 -20.98 5.99 3.30
CA ALA A 138 -21.16 6.64 2.02
C ALA A 138 -21.55 8.12 2.25
N ILE A 139 -21.00 9.00 1.43
CA ILE A 139 -21.25 10.44 1.51
C ILE A 139 -21.79 10.96 0.19
N THR A 140 -22.60 12.01 0.23
CA THR A 140 -23.13 12.66 -0.97
C THR A 140 -22.52 14.05 -1.11
N ILE A 141 -21.97 14.36 -2.28
CA ILE A 141 -21.33 15.63 -2.59
C ILE A 141 -21.96 16.24 -3.84
N GLN A 142 -22.26 17.54 -3.81
CA GLN A 142 -22.76 18.31 -4.96
C GLN A 142 -21.61 19.11 -5.58
N ARG A 143 -20.87 18.48 -6.50
CA ARG A 143 -19.71 19.09 -7.19
C ARG A 143 -19.58 18.55 -8.61
N SER A 144 -18.77 19.21 -9.43
CA SER A 144 -18.41 18.69 -10.75
C SER A 144 -17.60 17.39 -10.61
N LEU A 145 -17.92 16.41 -11.47
CA LEU A 145 -17.23 15.12 -11.49
C LEU A 145 -15.72 15.28 -11.70
N CYS A 146 -15.31 16.15 -12.63
CA CYS A 146 -13.91 16.43 -12.91
C CYS A 146 -13.15 16.92 -11.67
N SER A 147 -13.68 17.92 -10.96
CA SER A 147 -13.03 18.45 -9.75
C SER A 147 -12.93 17.39 -8.64
N LEU A 148 -13.92 16.51 -8.56
CA LEU A 148 -13.94 15.42 -7.58
C LEU A 148 -12.89 14.34 -7.91
N THR A 149 -12.84 13.88 -9.15
CA THR A 149 -11.88 12.84 -9.58
C THR A 149 -10.44 13.35 -9.53
N GLU A 150 -10.19 14.60 -9.89
CA GLU A 150 -8.90 15.29 -9.70
C GLU A 150 -8.48 15.30 -8.22
N GLN A 151 -9.40 15.65 -7.31
CA GLN A 151 -9.10 15.72 -5.88
C GLN A 151 -8.82 14.34 -5.27
N ILE A 152 -9.56 13.31 -5.69
CA ILE A 152 -9.29 11.92 -5.29
C ILE A 152 -7.93 11.47 -5.83
N SER A 153 -7.64 11.71 -7.11
CA SER A 153 -6.36 11.34 -7.73
C SER A 153 -5.17 12.02 -7.03
N ALA A 154 -5.30 13.31 -6.71
CA ALA A 154 -4.29 14.05 -5.98
C ALA A 154 -4.07 13.49 -4.56
N PHE A 155 -5.15 13.14 -3.84
CA PHE A 155 -5.06 12.50 -2.53
C PHE A 155 -4.32 11.15 -2.61
N LEU A 156 -4.70 10.29 -3.56
CA LEU A 156 -4.06 8.98 -3.73
C LEU A 156 -2.57 9.11 -4.07
N LYS A 157 -2.21 10.07 -4.93
CA LYS A 157 -0.80 10.40 -5.24
C LYS A 157 -0.05 10.85 -3.99
N GLU A 158 -0.60 11.82 -3.26
CA GLU A 158 0.02 12.40 -2.05
C GLU A 158 0.29 11.32 -0.99
N HIS A 159 -0.66 10.42 -0.79
CA HIS A 159 -0.53 9.30 0.14
C HIS A 159 0.25 8.11 -0.42
N SER A 160 0.72 8.18 -1.68
CA SER A 160 1.48 7.12 -2.35
C SER A 160 0.70 5.79 -2.33
N VAL A 161 -0.56 5.88 -2.77
CA VAL A 161 -1.48 4.75 -2.88
C VAL A 161 -1.44 4.23 -4.31
N CYS A 162 -1.10 2.95 -4.49
CA CYS A 162 -1.22 2.28 -5.78
C CYS A 162 -2.69 2.26 -6.19
N SER A 163 -2.98 2.72 -7.41
CA SER A 163 -4.35 2.98 -7.85
C SER A 163 -4.59 2.40 -9.24
N VAL A 164 -5.65 1.60 -9.39
CA VAL A 164 -6.11 1.06 -10.68
C VAL A 164 -7.47 1.70 -10.98
N TYR A 165 -7.53 2.48 -12.04
CA TYR A 165 -8.71 3.28 -12.40
C TYR A 165 -9.61 2.53 -13.38
N HIS A 166 -10.86 2.36 -12.99
CA HIS A 166 -11.93 1.80 -13.84
C HIS A 166 -12.84 2.94 -14.29
N ASP A 167 -12.40 3.65 -15.34
CA ASP A 167 -13.03 4.89 -15.83
C ASP A 167 -14.53 4.71 -16.14
N ASP A 168 -14.91 3.58 -16.75
CA ASP A 168 -16.30 3.29 -17.16
C ASP A 168 -17.21 2.90 -15.98
N ALA A 169 -16.62 2.36 -14.92
CA ALA A 169 -17.35 1.97 -13.71
C ALA A 169 -17.44 3.11 -12.69
N GLY A 170 -16.66 4.20 -12.85
CA GLY A 170 -16.50 5.20 -11.80
C GLY A 170 -15.91 4.60 -10.52
N ARG A 171 -15.05 3.58 -10.65
CA ARG A 171 -14.36 2.92 -9.54
C ARG A 171 -12.84 3.11 -9.62
N VAL A 172 -12.19 3.20 -8.47
CA VAL A 172 -10.74 3.05 -8.35
C VAL A 172 -10.44 2.03 -7.26
N ASP A 173 -9.59 1.05 -7.59
CA ASP A 173 -9.07 0.09 -6.64
C ASP A 173 -7.71 0.57 -6.11
N CYS A 174 -7.57 0.55 -4.79
CA CYS A 174 -6.49 1.21 -4.08
C CYS A 174 -5.73 0.21 -3.21
N MET A 175 -4.41 0.34 -3.14
CA MET A 175 -3.54 -0.40 -2.22
C MET A 175 -2.51 0.52 -1.58
N THR A 176 -2.46 0.54 -0.24
CA THR A 176 -1.46 1.31 0.51
C THR A 176 -0.17 0.50 0.66
N SER A 177 0.91 1.18 1.04
CA SER A 177 2.14 0.51 1.47
C SER A 177 1.91 -0.39 2.69
N GLY A 178 0.87 -0.17 3.51
CA GLY A 178 0.45 -1.05 4.62
C GLY A 178 -0.26 -2.34 4.20
N LEU A 179 -0.39 -2.60 2.90
CA LEU A 179 -1.22 -3.68 2.33
C LEU A 179 -2.72 -3.55 2.66
N LEU A 180 -3.18 -2.33 2.99
CA LEU A 180 -4.60 -2.03 3.04
C LEU A 180 -5.12 -1.93 1.60
N ARG A 181 -6.09 -2.78 1.26
CA ARG A 181 -6.83 -2.72 -0.01
C ARG A 181 -8.22 -2.13 0.22
N PHE A 182 -8.57 -1.14 -0.56
CA PHE A 182 -9.90 -0.52 -0.52
C PHE A 182 -10.30 -0.06 -1.92
N SER A 183 -11.57 0.26 -2.12
CA SER A 183 -12.05 0.83 -3.37
C SER A 183 -12.81 2.12 -3.10
N VAL A 184 -12.64 3.10 -3.98
CA VAL A 184 -13.49 4.29 -4.02
C VAL A 184 -14.42 4.17 -5.22
N GLN A 185 -15.71 4.17 -4.95
CA GLN A 185 -16.76 4.02 -5.95
C GLN A 185 -17.61 5.29 -6.00
N LEU A 186 -17.83 5.79 -7.21
CA LEU A 186 -18.69 6.94 -7.47
C LEU A 186 -20.02 6.47 -8.08
N TRP A 187 -21.12 7.02 -7.61
CA TRP A 187 -22.46 6.77 -8.14
C TRP A 187 -23.19 8.08 -8.43
N LYS A 188 -24.06 8.06 -9.43
CA LYS A 188 -25.02 9.14 -9.68
C LYS A 188 -26.19 9.02 -8.70
N ASP A 189 -26.49 10.10 -7.98
CA ASP A 189 -27.67 10.17 -7.11
C ASP A 189 -28.93 10.52 -7.92
N ASN A 190 -29.77 9.52 -8.18
CA ASN A 190 -31.03 9.71 -8.90
C ASN A 190 -32.14 10.35 -8.04
N ARG A 191 -31.95 10.49 -6.72
CA ARG A 191 -33.00 11.03 -5.83
C ARG A 191 -33.05 12.55 -5.86
N ALA A 192 -31.96 13.21 -6.24
CA ALA A 192 -31.83 14.66 -6.24
C ALA A 192 -32.39 15.35 -7.51
N SER A 193 -33.09 14.63 -8.39
CA SER A 193 -33.43 15.07 -9.75
C SER A 193 -34.56 16.10 -9.90
N SER A 194 -35.00 16.81 -8.86
CA SER A 194 -36.24 17.61 -8.97
C SER A 194 -36.13 19.11 -8.71
N VAL A 195 -34.95 19.68 -8.45
CA VAL A 195 -34.84 21.14 -8.27
C VAL A 195 -33.72 21.71 -9.12
N ALA A 196 -34.10 22.67 -9.97
CA ALA A 196 -33.31 23.24 -11.05
C ALA A 196 -31.84 23.55 -10.69
N GLU A 197 -30.95 22.94 -11.48
CA GLU A 197 -29.67 23.47 -11.94
C GLU A 197 -28.73 24.12 -10.90
N SER A 198 -27.74 23.35 -10.45
CA SER A 198 -26.40 23.92 -10.26
C SER A 198 -25.27 22.90 -10.20
N SER A 199 -25.50 21.64 -9.78
CA SER A 199 -24.46 20.60 -9.79
C SER A 199 -25.06 19.18 -9.67
N PRO A 200 -24.47 18.17 -10.33
CA PRO A 200 -24.87 16.78 -10.10
C PRO A 200 -24.56 16.37 -8.65
N SER A 201 -25.51 15.67 -8.02
CA SER A 201 -25.32 15.00 -6.73
C SER A 201 -24.61 13.67 -6.98
N ILE A 202 -23.43 13.49 -6.38
CA ILE A 202 -22.56 12.31 -6.54
C ILE A 202 -22.44 11.62 -5.18
N ILE A 203 -22.74 10.32 -5.13
CA ILE A 203 -22.52 9.49 -3.95
C ILE A 203 -21.12 8.88 -4.06
N ILE A 204 -20.37 8.95 -2.98
CA ILE A 204 -19.01 8.42 -2.88
C ILE A 204 -19.03 7.36 -1.80
N GLU A 205 -18.58 6.16 -2.16
CA GLU A 205 -18.48 5.02 -1.26
C GLU A 205 -17.03 4.56 -1.17
N ILE A 206 -16.54 4.39 0.07
CA ILE A 206 -15.15 3.98 0.35
C ILE A 206 -15.17 2.67 1.14
N GLN A 207 -14.99 1.55 0.43
CA GLN A 207 -15.16 0.20 0.96
C GLN A 207 -13.81 -0.47 1.21
N ARG A 208 -13.65 -1.10 2.39
CA ARG A 208 -12.47 -1.93 2.69
C ARG A 208 -12.60 -3.27 1.95
N ARG A 209 -11.55 -3.69 1.26
CA ARG A 209 -11.46 -5.03 0.66
C ARG A 209 -10.59 -5.96 1.49
N GLN A 210 -9.46 -5.48 2.00
CA GLN A 210 -8.52 -6.26 2.84
C GLN A 210 -7.66 -5.32 3.70
N GLY A 211 -7.07 -5.82 4.78
CA GLY A 211 -6.05 -5.10 5.57
C GLY A 211 -6.58 -4.50 6.86
N CYS A 212 -5.83 -3.59 7.49
CA CYS A 212 -6.12 -3.09 8.83
C CYS A 212 -7.34 -2.15 8.87
N CYS A 213 -8.33 -2.40 9.73
CA CYS A 213 -9.52 -1.55 9.86
C CYS A 213 -9.21 -0.16 10.45
N ILE A 214 -8.18 -0.05 11.29
CA ILE A 214 -7.73 1.22 11.88
C ILE A 214 -7.12 2.11 10.78
N GLU A 215 -6.24 1.53 9.96
CA GLU A 215 -5.67 2.23 8.81
C GLU A 215 -6.76 2.64 7.82
N MET A 216 -7.72 1.75 7.54
CA MET A 216 -8.89 2.08 6.71
C MET A 216 -9.67 3.27 7.24
N GLN A 217 -9.98 3.28 8.54
CA GLN A 217 -10.75 4.37 9.13
C GLN A 217 -10.00 5.70 9.01
N ARG A 218 -8.68 5.70 9.22
CA ARG A 218 -7.83 6.87 9.03
C ARG A 218 -7.85 7.36 7.59
N MET A 219 -7.58 6.47 6.62
CA MET A 219 -7.58 6.80 5.19
C MET A 219 -8.93 7.35 4.74
N ARG A 220 -10.02 6.74 5.20
CA ARG A 220 -11.39 7.18 4.90
C ARG A 220 -11.66 8.59 5.45
N GLN A 221 -11.32 8.84 6.72
CA GLN A 221 -11.54 10.15 7.34
C GLN A 221 -10.74 11.25 6.65
N GLU A 222 -9.46 11.02 6.39
CA GLU A 222 -8.59 11.98 5.69
C GLU A 222 -9.12 12.28 4.29
N LEU A 223 -9.57 11.26 3.53
CA LEU A 223 -10.17 11.47 2.21
C LEU A 223 -11.50 12.24 2.30
N ILE A 224 -12.42 11.87 3.20
CA ILE A 224 -13.71 12.56 3.36
C ILE A 224 -13.50 14.03 3.75
N GLU A 225 -12.63 14.30 4.73
CA GLU A 225 -12.30 15.66 5.17
C GLU A 225 -11.75 16.49 4.02
N ARG A 226 -10.90 15.90 3.18
CA ARG A 226 -10.35 16.52 1.97
C ARG A 226 -11.46 16.89 0.98
N LEU A 227 -12.35 15.95 0.67
CA LEU A 227 -13.42 16.14 -0.33
C LEU A 227 -14.46 17.17 0.11
N MET A 228 -14.76 17.23 1.42
CA MET A 228 -15.70 18.19 2.01
C MET A 228 -15.14 19.61 2.12
N ASN A 229 -13.82 19.76 2.26
CA ASN A 229 -13.15 21.06 2.44
C ASN A 229 -12.14 21.36 1.32
N PRO A 230 -12.57 21.63 0.07
CA PRO A 230 -11.66 21.86 -1.04
C PRO A 230 -10.77 23.11 -0.86
N LYS A 231 -11.27 24.12 -0.13
CA LYS A 231 -10.55 25.37 0.12
C LYS A 231 -9.32 25.20 1.02
N THR A 232 -9.24 24.11 1.78
CA THR A 232 -8.09 23.87 2.66
C THR A 232 -6.80 23.65 1.85
N GLY A 233 -6.87 23.56 0.51
CA GLY A 233 -5.71 23.60 -0.38
C GLY A 233 -4.73 22.46 -0.12
N LEU A 234 -3.68 22.30 -0.90
CA LEU A 234 -2.56 21.38 -0.61
C LEU A 234 -1.73 21.88 0.61
N SER A 235 -2.40 22.46 1.61
CA SER A 235 -1.81 23.10 2.77
C SER A 235 -1.09 22.04 3.58
N THR A 236 0.23 21.98 3.35
CA THR A 236 1.24 21.34 4.18
C THR A 236 0.71 20.08 4.83
N LEU A 237 0.89 18.92 4.16
CA LEU A 237 0.77 17.56 4.75
C LEU A 237 0.84 17.72 6.24
N PRO A 238 -0.28 17.61 6.99
CA PRO A 238 -0.29 17.96 8.40
C PRO A 238 0.84 17.15 8.99
N VAL A 239 1.95 17.82 9.35
CA VAL A 239 3.13 17.19 9.94
C VAL A 239 2.53 16.34 11.01
N PRO A 240 2.58 14.99 10.88
CA PRO A 240 1.67 14.10 11.57
C PRO A 240 1.67 14.54 13.00
N SER A 241 0.62 15.30 13.35
CA SER A 241 0.54 15.85 14.68
C SER A 241 0.61 14.60 15.54
N PRO A 242 1.40 14.57 16.62
CA PRO A 242 1.37 13.47 17.56
C PRO A 242 0.00 13.47 18.27
N ARG A 243 -1.09 13.44 17.51
CA ARG A 243 -2.40 13.00 17.91
C ARG A 243 -2.16 11.57 18.32
N SER A 244 -2.15 11.38 19.65
CA SER A 244 -2.44 10.15 20.38
C SER A 244 -2.90 9.08 19.40
N THR A 245 -1.94 8.32 18.86
CA THR A 245 -2.27 7.19 18.00
C THR A 245 -3.15 6.26 18.84
N PRO A 246 -3.96 5.38 18.24
CA PRO A 246 -4.62 4.32 19.01
C PRO A 246 -3.63 3.55 19.90
N VAL A 247 -2.35 3.55 19.53
CA VAL A 247 -1.23 3.12 20.38
C VAL A 247 -1.17 3.88 21.69
N HIS A 248 -1.37 5.19 21.77
CA HIS A 248 -1.36 5.94 23.03
C HIS A 248 -2.60 5.65 23.89
N VAL A 249 -3.77 5.34 23.32
CA VAL A 249 -4.92 4.84 24.12
C VAL A 249 -4.67 3.42 24.58
N LEU A 250 -4.15 2.54 23.72
CA LEU A 250 -3.76 1.17 24.09
C LEU A 250 -2.58 1.16 25.06
N GLN A 251 -1.64 2.07 24.91
CA GLN A 251 -0.48 2.24 25.78
C GLN A 251 -0.93 2.85 27.09
N GLN A 252 -1.87 3.79 27.10
CA GLN A 252 -2.48 4.29 28.32
C GLN A 252 -3.33 3.21 29.00
N LEU A 253 -3.99 2.31 28.25
CA LEU A 253 -4.66 1.14 28.80
C LEU A 253 -3.66 0.13 29.38
N VAL A 254 -2.53 -0.12 28.69
CA VAL A 254 -1.42 -0.98 29.13
C VAL A 254 -0.70 -0.39 30.35
N GLU A 255 -0.49 0.92 30.38
CA GLU A 255 0.10 1.65 31.50
C GLU A 255 -0.87 1.68 32.69
N GLN A 256 -2.18 1.80 32.43
CA GLN A 256 -3.21 1.70 33.46
C GLN A 256 -3.32 0.29 34.02
N SER A 257 -3.18 -0.76 33.22
CA SER A 257 -3.17 -2.15 33.70
C SER A 257 -1.86 -2.52 34.41
N ALA A 258 -0.71 -2.03 33.95
CA ALA A 258 0.58 -2.20 34.62
C ALA A 258 0.65 -1.46 35.97
N SER A 259 -0.06 -0.32 36.11
CA SER A 259 -0.11 0.49 37.35
C SER A 259 -0.84 -0.21 38.51
N VAL A 260 -1.73 -1.16 38.24
CA VAL A 260 -2.53 -1.83 39.28
C VAL A 260 -1.70 -2.82 40.12
N ASN A 261 -0.52 -3.25 39.63
CA ASN A 261 0.39 -4.13 40.36
C ASN A 261 1.72 -3.40 40.62
N GLY A 262 1.73 -2.59 41.69
CA GLY A 262 2.83 -1.69 42.03
C GLY A 262 4.24 -2.25 41.80
N THR A 263 5.05 -1.49 41.07
CA THR A 263 6.52 -1.59 41.02
C THR A 263 7.08 -2.89 40.42
N THR A 264 6.79 -3.16 39.16
CA THR A 264 7.79 -3.81 38.29
C THR A 264 7.92 -2.96 37.03
N ALA A 265 9.07 -2.31 36.86
CA ALA A 265 9.41 -1.62 35.63
C ALA A 265 9.15 -2.60 34.47
N VAL A 266 8.43 -2.14 33.43
CA VAL A 266 8.23 -2.94 32.20
C VAL A 266 9.61 -3.44 31.78
N PRO A 267 9.88 -4.76 31.81
CA PRO A 267 11.20 -5.26 31.52
C PRO A 267 11.54 -4.83 30.09
N ALA A 268 12.54 -3.96 29.96
CA ALA A 268 13.10 -3.64 28.67
C ALA A 268 13.42 -4.97 27.98
N LEU A 269 12.92 -5.16 26.75
CA LEU A 269 13.15 -6.38 25.97
C LEU A 269 14.64 -6.69 26.03
N THR A 270 14.95 -7.79 26.68
CA THR A 270 16.33 -8.24 26.84
C THR A 270 16.86 -8.67 25.47
N MET A 271 18.17 -8.66 25.25
CA MET A 271 18.72 -9.14 23.97
C MET A 271 18.25 -10.56 23.62
N THR A 272 18.01 -11.40 24.64
CA THR A 272 17.44 -12.74 24.50
C THR A 272 16.05 -12.75 23.88
N ASP A 273 15.24 -11.69 24.07
CA ASP A 273 13.90 -11.60 23.49
C ASP A 273 13.94 -11.31 21.98
N CYS A 274 14.92 -10.50 21.54
CA CYS A 274 15.09 -10.18 20.12
C CYS A 274 15.57 -11.41 19.33
N ASP A 275 16.55 -12.14 19.86
CA ASP A 275 16.99 -13.39 19.25
C ASP A 275 15.87 -14.42 19.19
N SER A 276 15.05 -14.53 20.24
CA SER A 276 13.86 -15.38 20.23
C SER A 276 12.86 -14.97 19.14
N ALA A 277 12.54 -13.67 19.03
CA ALA A 277 11.63 -13.16 17.99
C ALA A 277 12.16 -13.44 16.58
N TYR A 278 13.45 -13.21 16.35
CA TYR A 278 14.13 -13.56 15.10
C TYR A 278 14.01 -15.06 14.77
N GLN A 279 14.31 -15.94 15.74
CA GLN A 279 14.23 -17.40 15.54
C GLN A 279 12.79 -17.86 15.24
N ILE A 280 11.80 -17.26 15.91
CA ILE A 280 10.39 -17.55 15.64
C ILE A 280 10.04 -17.13 14.21
N SER A 281 10.46 -15.94 13.76
CA SER A 281 10.24 -15.50 12.38
C SER A 281 10.86 -16.44 11.36
N CYS A 282 12.10 -16.90 11.59
CA CYS A 282 12.75 -17.88 10.70
C CYS A 282 11.97 -19.21 10.64
N ARG A 283 11.44 -19.68 11.77
CA ARG A 283 10.60 -20.88 11.81
C ARG A 283 9.29 -20.69 11.04
N LEU A 284 8.66 -19.53 11.17
CA LEU A 284 7.43 -19.19 10.44
C LEU A 284 7.68 -19.10 8.92
N LEU A 285 8.81 -18.53 8.49
CA LEU A 285 9.21 -18.49 7.08
C LEU A 285 9.48 -19.88 6.49
N LYS A 286 9.95 -20.82 7.31
CA LYS A 286 10.19 -22.20 6.91
C LYS A 286 8.91 -23.04 6.81
N SER A 287 7.80 -22.58 7.39
CA SER A 287 6.52 -23.32 7.38
C SER A 287 6.05 -23.61 5.96
N ASP A 288 5.29 -24.67 5.74
CA ASP A 288 4.60 -24.92 4.46
C ASP A 288 3.34 -24.07 4.31
N ARG A 289 2.89 -23.42 5.39
CA ARG A 289 1.68 -22.62 5.42
C ARG A 289 1.96 -21.17 5.03
N LEU A 290 1.23 -20.69 4.03
CA LEU A 290 1.40 -19.34 3.48
C LEU A 290 1.12 -18.22 4.51
N ASP A 291 0.10 -18.38 5.35
CA ASP A 291 -0.24 -17.44 6.42
C ASP A 291 0.86 -17.33 7.48
N GLU A 292 1.48 -18.45 7.85
CA GLU A 292 2.64 -18.46 8.75
C GLU A 292 3.85 -17.78 8.11
N ARG A 293 4.15 -18.07 6.82
CA ARG A 293 5.21 -17.36 6.10
C ARG A 293 4.99 -15.86 6.08
N ARG A 294 3.76 -15.44 5.81
CA ARG A 294 3.37 -14.02 5.82
C ARG A 294 3.62 -13.40 7.18
N LEU A 295 3.16 -14.05 8.25
CA LEU A 295 3.40 -13.61 9.62
C LEU A 295 4.89 -13.53 9.95
N GLY A 296 5.70 -14.46 9.42
CA GLY A 296 7.16 -14.44 9.52
C GLY A 296 7.77 -13.19 8.89
N LEU A 297 7.38 -12.83 7.67
CA LEU A 297 7.82 -11.60 7.00
C LEU A 297 7.31 -10.34 7.72
N GLU A 298 6.05 -10.32 8.16
CA GLU A 298 5.47 -9.23 8.93
C GLU A 298 6.27 -8.98 10.21
N SER A 299 6.59 -10.05 10.92
CA SER A 299 7.41 -10.00 12.12
C SER A 299 8.83 -9.51 11.83
N LEU A 300 9.50 -10.02 10.79
CA LEU A 300 10.85 -9.59 10.41
C LEU A 300 10.92 -8.11 10.04
N HIS A 301 10.02 -7.60 9.21
CA HIS A 301 10.08 -6.20 8.81
C HIS A 301 9.83 -5.26 10.00
N LEU A 302 9.07 -5.70 11.01
CA LEU A 302 8.81 -4.92 12.22
C LEU A 302 10.07 -4.83 13.08
N ILE A 303 10.73 -5.96 13.35
CA ILE A 303 11.93 -6.01 14.20
C ILE A 303 13.20 -5.49 13.50
N ALA A 304 13.23 -5.45 12.16
CA ALA A 304 14.31 -4.83 11.40
C ALA A 304 14.24 -3.29 11.38
N ASN A 305 13.12 -2.70 11.78
CA ASN A 305 12.91 -1.26 11.75
C ASN A 305 13.30 -0.62 13.10
N ALA A 306 14.36 0.20 13.09
CA ALA A 306 14.85 0.94 14.26
C ALA A 306 13.85 1.94 14.88
N ARG A 307 12.72 2.23 14.22
CA ARG A 307 11.64 3.06 14.79
C ARG A 307 10.69 2.25 15.70
N ASN A 308 10.67 0.93 15.54
CA ASN A 308 9.74 0.05 16.24
C ASN A 308 10.40 -0.69 17.42
N VAL A 309 11.70 -0.92 17.35
CA VAL A 309 12.48 -1.63 18.38
C VAL A 309 13.74 -0.84 18.75
N MET A 310 14.46 -1.25 19.80
CA MET A 310 15.71 -0.60 20.17
C MET A 310 16.73 -0.69 19.03
N MET A 311 17.49 0.38 18.80
CA MET A 311 18.43 0.49 17.66
C MET A 311 19.40 -0.70 17.54
N HIS A 312 19.97 -1.18 18.65
CA HIS A 312 20.90 -2.30 18.66
C HIS A 312 20.23 -3.64 18.26
N GLN A 313 18.95 -3.83 18.63
CA GLN A 313 18.15 -4.99 18.24
C GLN A 313 17.83 -4.97 16.75
N ALA A 314 17.36 -3.80 16.25
CA ALA A 314 17.13 -3.61 14.83
C ALA A 314 18.40 -3.86 14.03
N HIS A 315 19.54 -3.36 14.50
CA HIS A 315 20.84 -3.58 13.87
C HIS A 315 21.21 -5.07 13.81
N LEU A 316 21.10 -5.80 14.93
CA LEU A 316 21.37 -7.24 14.98
C LEU A 316 20.56 -8.01 13.94
N VAL A 317 19.24 -7.77 13.90
CA VAL A 317 18.35 -8.46 12.96
C VAL A 317 18.63 -8.03 11.51
N SER A 318 18.88 -6.74 11.29
CA SER A 318 19.24 -6.21 9.97
C SER A 318 20.53 -6.84 9.45
N SER A 319 21.53 -7.00 10.32
CA SER A 319 22.77 -7.69 9.97
C SER A 319 22.52 -9.12 9.53
N LYS A 320 21.69 -9.88 10.28
CA LYS A 320 21.29 -11.24 9.90
C LYS A 320 20.53 -11.27 8.56
N ILE A 321 19.55 -10.38 8.33
CA ILE A 321 18.83 -10.29 7.05
C ILE A 321 19.80 -10.09 5.88
N LEU A 322 20.80 -9.21 6.06
CA LEU A 322 21.70 -8.82 4.99
C LEU A 322 22.85 -9.80 4.74
N THR A 323 23.24 -10.60 5.74
CA THR A 323 24.49 -11.39 5.69
C THR A 323 24.32 -12.89 5.98
N ASP A 324 23.28 -13.31 6.71
CA ASP A 324 23.08 -14.71 7.09
C ASP A 324 22.59 -15.53 5.87
N PRO A 325 23.40 -16.50 5.37
CA PRO A 325 23.01 -17.31 4.22
C PRO A 325 21.74 -18.14 4.47
N TYR A 326 21.49 -18.56 5.71
CA TYR A 326 20.29 -19.33 6.03
C TYR A 326 19.03 -18.48 5.84
N LEU A 327 18.99 -17.28 6.44
CA LEU A 327 17.85 -16.40 6.27
C LEU A 327 17.71 -15.91 4.82
N GLN A 328 18.82 -15.60 4.13
CA GLN A 328 18.80 -15.28 2.70
C GLN A 328 18.18 -16.40 1.87
N SER A 329 18.46 -17.68 2.18
CA SER A 329 17.85 -18.81 1.48
C SER A 329 16.34 -18.89 1.69
N LEU A 330 15.84 -18.54 2.88
CA LEU A 330 14.39 -18.46 3.15
C LEU A 330 13.73 -17.28 2.43
N LEU A 331 14.46 -16.17 2.26
CA LEU A 331 13.95 -14.99 1.56
C LEU A 331 14.01 -15.10 0.03
N LEU A 332 14.94 -15.92 -0.48
CA LEU A 332 15.17 -16.12 -1.92
C LEU A 332 13.88 -16.47 -2.68
N ASP A 333 13.02 -17.30 -2.10
CA ASP A 333 11.76 -17.74 -2.70
C ASP A 333 10.82 -16.59 -3.07
N TYR A 334 10.92 -15.44 -2.38
CA TYR A 334 10.11 -14.25 -2.65
C TYR A 334 10.66 -13.37 -3.77
N PHE A 335 11.87 -13.65 -4.26
CA PHE A 335 12.52 -12.95 -5.38
C PHE A 335 12.70 -13.85 -6.61
N ALA A 336 12.89 -15.15 -6.42
CA ALA A 336 13.16 -16.12 -7.49
C ALA A 336 11.96 -16.41 -8.41
N GLY A 337 10.75 -15.97 -8.06
CA GLY A 337 9.54 -16.19 -8.85
C GLY A 337 9.21 -15.08 -9.86
N ILE A 338 10.05 -14.05 -9.98
CA ILE A 338 9.89 -13.00 -11.00
C ILE A 338 10.60 -13.48 -12.27
N GLU A 339 10.03 -14.51 -12.90
CA GLU A 339 10.45 -14.89 -14.23
C GLU A 339 9.90 -13.84 -15.20
N VAL A 340 10.82 -13.10 -15.84
CA VAL A 340 10.47 -12.27 -16.98
C VAL A 340 10.03 -13.24 -18.06
N ASN A 341 8.72 -13.36 -18.30
CA ASN A 341 8.19 -14.07 -19.47
C ASN A 341 8.79 -13.41 -20.71
N SER A 342 9.95 -13.90 -21.12
CA SER A 342 10.79 -13.31 -22.16
C SER A 342 10.23 -13.60 -23.54
N ASP A 343 9.23 -14.48 -23.64
CA ASP A 343 8.85 -15.07 -24.90
C ASP A 343 7.36 -14.82 -25.12
N GLY A 344 7.08 -13.75 -25.87
CA GLY A 344 5.84 -13.58 -26.59
C GLY A 344 5.73 -14.68 -27.65
N GLU A 345 5.49 -15.90 -27.21
CA GLU A 345 5.01 -16.95 -28.10
C GLU A 345 3.54 -16.65 -28.41
N ASN A 346 3.34 -16.29 -29.67
CA ASN A 346 2.07 -16.06 -30.35
C ASN A 346 1.16 -17.31 -30.29
N ASP A 347 0.61 -17.63 -29.14
CA ASP A 347 -0.49 -18.60 -29.06
C ASP A 347 -1.80 -17.88 -29.39
N ASN A 348 -1.97 -17.76 -30.69
CA ASN A 348 -3.09 -17.20 -31.41
C ASN A 348 -4.34 -18.12 -31.37
N ASP A 349 -4.54 -18.88 -30.29
CA ASP A 349 -5.69 -19.77 -30.12
C ASP A 349 -6.55 -19.32 -28.93
N SER A 350 -7.35 -18.30 -29.20
CA SER A 350 -8.80 -18.36 -29.05
C SER A 350 -9.33 -19.43 -28.07
N MET A 351 -9.53 -19.04 -26.82
CA MET A 351 -10.75 -19.45 -26.12
C MET A 351 -11.22 -18.31 -25.21
N GLU A 352 -12.42 -17.81 -25.53
CA GLU A 352 -13.19 -16.85 -24.76
C GLU A 352 -13.18 -17.21 -23.27
N LEU A 353 -12.52 -16.40 -22.46
CA LEU A 353 -12.68 -16.39 -21.01
C LEU A 353 -13.06 -14.97 -20.60
N ASP A 354 -14.29 -14.88 -20.10
CA ASP A 354 -14.95 -13.77 -19.43
C ASP A 354 -13.99 -12.76 -18.79
N ASP A 355 -14.16 -11.48 -19.15
CA ASP A 355 -13.93 -10.21 -18.41
C ASP A 355 -13.14 -10.23 -17.09
N HIS A 356 -12.07 -11.03 -17.02
CA HIS A 356 -11.07 -10.97 -15.97
C HIS A 356 -10.05 -9.93 -16.41
N ASP A 357 -10.37 -8.68 -16.09
CA ASP A 357 -9.48 -7.51 -15.97
C ASP A 357 -8.00 -7.93 -15.85
N GLY A 358 -7.36 -7.98 -17.03
CA GLY A 358 -6.05 -8.60 -17.28
C GLY A 358 -4.88 -7.73 -16.86
N THR A 359 -4.92 -7.20 -15.64
CA THR A 359 -3.74 -6.58 -15.02
C THR A 359 -2.83 -7.67 -14.47
N LEU A 360 -1.98 -8.22 -15.35
CA LEU A 360 -0.77 -9.00 -15.06
C LEU A 360 -0.84 -9.73 -13.70
N ASP A 361 -1.69 -10.75 -13.63
CA ASP A 361 -1.61 -11.70 -12.53
C ASP A 361 -0.18 -12.26 -12.57
N TYR A 362 0.59 -12.03 -11.51
CA TYR A 362 1.70 -12.91 -11.17
C TYR A 362 1.22 -14.33 -11.51
N GLN A 363 1.95 -15.12 -12.28
CA GLN A 363 1.49 -16.48 -12.63
C GLN A 363 1.19 -17.36 -11.38
N ARG A 364 1.52 -16.88 -10.17
CA ARG A 364 1.20 -17.45 -8.84
C ARG A 364 0.12 -16.70 -8.03
N GLY A 365 -0.60 -15.75 -8.61
CA GLY A 365 -1.72 -15.01 -8.01
C GLY A 365 -1.35 -13.85 -7.07
N ARG A 366 -2.34 -13.00 -6.76
CA ARG A 366 -2.24 -11.78 -5.92
C ARG A 366 -1.53 -11.95 -4.57
N TYR A 367 -1.56 -13.15 -3.99
CA TYR A 367 -0.95 -13.45 -2.70
C TYR A 367 0.59 -13.35 -2.75
N PHE A 368 1.19 -13.71 -3.88
CA PHE A 368 2.64 -13.67 -4.04
C PHE A 368 3.16 -12.22 -4.08
N GLY A 369 2.37 -11.30 -4.65
CA GLY A 369 2.68 -9.86 -4.66
C GLY A 369 2.80 -9.28 -3.25
N ASP A 370 1.89 -9.63 -2.34
CA ASP A 370 1.95 -9.19 -0.94
C ASP A 370 3.23 -9.67 -0.22
N MET A 371 3.57 -10.94 -0.42
CA MET A 371 4.77 -11.54 0.17
C MET A 371 6.03 -10.87 -0.35
N HIS A 372 6.09 -10.61 -1.66
CA HIS A 372 7.19 -9.89 -2.27
C HIS A 372 7.33 -8.46 -1.73
N ILE A 373 6.23 -7.71 -1.58
CA ILE A 373 6.23 -6.39 -0.95
C ILE A 373 6.76 -6.46 0.49
N LEU A 374 6.35 -7.46 1.29
CA LEU A 374 6.84 -7.63 2.65
C LEU A 374 8.35 -7.98 2.69
N ALA A 375 8.82 -8.81 1.76
CA ALA A 375 10.23 -9.13 1.62
C ALA A 375 11.06 -7.89 1.24
N LEU A 376 10.60 -7.10 0.27
CA LEU A 376 11.22 -5.81 -0.11
C LEU A 376 11.25 -4.83 1.07
N LYS A 377 10.17 -4.70 1.84
CA LYS A 377 10.16 -3.88 3.08
C LYS A 377 11.17 -4.37 4.10
N THR A 378 11.28 -5.69 4.27
CA THR A 378 12.23 -6.29 5.21
C THR A 378 13.66 -5.92 4.83
N ILE A 379 14.02 -6.06 3.55
CA ILE A 379 15.33 -5.66 3.03
C ILE A 379 15.52 -4.13 3.16
N SER A 380 14.55 -3.33 2.73
CA SER A 380 14.64 -1.87 2.80
C SER A 380 14.86 -1.38 4.24
N ASN A 381 14.13 -1.91 5.22
CA ASN A 381 14.30 -1.56 6.63
C ASN A 381 15.67 -1.99 7.15
N ALA A 382 16.12 -3.19 6.78
CA ALA A 382 17.44 -3.68 7.17
C ALA A 382 18.57 -2.78 6.63
N LEU A 383 18.45 -2.36 5.37
CA LEU A 383 19.39 -1.45 4.73
C LEU A 383 19.36 -0.04 5.33
N ASP A 384 18.18 0.50 5.65
CA ASP A 384 18.05 1.79 6.35
C ASP A 384 18.77 1.77 7.70
N THR A 385 18.55 0.70 8.48
CA THR A 385 19.21 0.50 9.77
C THR A 385 20.73 0.38 9.62
N ALA A 386 21.20 -0.39 8.64
CA ALA A 386 22.63 -0.54 8.36
C ALA A 386 23.30 0.79 7.94
N VAL A 387 22.65 1.58 7.07
CA VAL A 387 23.14 2.90 6.66
C VAL A 387 23.19 3.87 7.85
N TYR A 388 22.19 3.81 8.75
CA TYR A 388 22.20 4.63 9.96
C TYR A 388 23.37 4.27 10.88
N CYS A 389 23.58 2.98 11.17
CA CYS A 389 24.70 2.52 12.01
C CYS A 389 26.07 2.91 11.44
N ASN A 390 26.27 2.78 10.13
CA ASN A 390 27.54 3.12 9.49
C ASN A 390 27.88 4.62 9.62
N LYS A 391 26.88 5.50 9.74
CA LYS A 391 27.10 6.95 9.94
C LYS A 391 27.54 7.29 11.37
N ASP A 392 27.14 6.50 12.36
CA ASP A 392 27.38 6.81 13.79
C ASP A 392 28.80 6.41 14.26
N LYS A 393 29.61 5.76 13.40
CA LYS A 393 31.02 5.36 13.65
C LYS A 393 31.26 4.67 15.02
N ARG A 394 30.27 3.99 15.60
CA ARG A 394 30.43 3.28 16.87
C ARG A 394 31.30 2.04 16.68
N GLU A 395 31.96 1.59 17.75
CA GLU A 395 32.96 0.50 17.69
C GLU A 395 32.37 -0.83 17.20
N ASP A 396 31.06 -1.06 17.36
CA ASP A 396 30.32 -2.19 16.76
C ASP A 396 29.83 -1.86 15.33
N ASN A 397 30.74 -1.44 14.45
CA ASN A 397 30.37 -1.11 13.08
C ASN A 397 29.96 -2.37 12.32
N PHE A 398 28.81 -2.28 11.63
CA PHE A 398 28.44 -3.24 10.60
C PHE A 398 29.60 -3.34 9.61
N ASP A 399 30.22 -4.52 9.49
CA ASP A 399 31.24 -4.74 8.49
C ASP A 399 30.58 -4.76 7.12
N VAL A 400 30.58 -3.61 6.45
CA VAL A 400 30.08 -3.44 5.09
C VAL A 400 30.74 -4.44 4.13
N GLY A 401 31.98 -4.86 4.41
CA GLY A 401 32.70 -5.86 3.63
C GLY A 401 32.07 -7.26 3.67
N SER A 402 31.22 -7.55 4.66
CA SER A 402 30.49 -8.82 4.76
C SER A 402 29.32 -8.94 3.76
N LEU A 403 28.89 -7.83 3.14
CA LEU A 403 27.77 -7.84 2.20
C LEU A 403 28.19 -8.42 0.84
N ASN A 404 28.00 -9.73 0.68
CA ASN A 404 28.32 -10.43 -0.56
C ASN A 404 27.21 -10.27 -1.61
N LEU A 405 27.23 -9.19 -2.38
CA LEU A 405 26.29 -8.97 -3.50
C LEU A 405 26.42 -9.99 -4.64
N ALA A 406 27.45 -10.85 -4.62
CA ALA A 406 27.59 -11.96 -5.56
C ALA A 406 26.76 -13.19 -5.17
N SER A 407 26.18 -13.21 -3.97
CA SER A 407 25.41 -14.36 -3.50
C SER A 407 24.19 -14.62 -4.40
N PRO A 408 23.73 -15.88 -4.53
CA PRO A 408 22.54 -16.20 -5.31
C PRO A 408 21.32 -15.38 -4.87
N PHE A 409 21.18 -15.13 -3.57
CA PHE A 409 20.13 -14.28 -3.03
C PHE A 409 20.16 -12.86 -3.59
N TRP A 410 21.31 -12.18 -3.51
CA TRP A 410 21.42 -10.81 -4.00
C TRP A 410 21.27 -10.71 -5.51
N ASN A 411 21.70 -11.72 -6.27
CA ASN A 411 21.46 -11.73 -7.72
C ASN A 411 19.95 -11.71 -8.04
N HIS A 412 19.15 -12.57 -7.40
CA HIS A 412 17.70 -12.59 -7.62
C HIS A 412 17.01 -11.35 -7.05
N ALA A 413 17.42 -10.88 -5.88
CA ALA A 413 16.86 -9.67 -5.27
C ALA A 413 17.13 -8.43 -6.13
N LEU A 414 18.35 -8.25 -6.65
CA LEU A 414 18.69 -7.14 -7.54
C LEU A 414 17.94 -7.21 -8.87
N GLN A 415 17.84 -8.41 -9.47
CA GLN A 415 17.07 -8.61 -10.69
C GLN A 415 15.58 -8.27 -10.48
N ALA A 416 14.99 -8.72 -9.38
CA ALA A 416 13.62 -8.37 -9.00
C ALA A 416 13.45 -6.86 -8.81
N MET A 417 14.38 -6.19 -8.10
CA MET A 417 14.33 -4.75 -7.91
C MET A 417 14.39 -3.97 -9.23
N LEU A 418 15.22 -4.41 -10.18
CA LEU A 418 15.31 -3.83 -11.52
C LEU A 418 14.02 -4.05 -12.30
N TYR A 419 13.45 -5.25 -12.23
CA TYR A 419 12.16 -5.57 -12.83
C TYR A 419 11.05 -4.64 -12.29
N ASP A 420 10.95 -4.47 -10.97
CA ASP A 420 9.91 -3.61 -10.39
C ASP A 420 10.02 -2.17 -10.85
N MET A 421 11.24 -1.64 -11.01
CA MET A 421 11.46 -0.30 -11.54
C MET A 421 11.03 -0.20 -13.01
N HIS A 422 11.37 -1.19 -13.83
CA HIS A 422 10.94 -1.25 -15.23
C HIS A 422 9.41 -1.27 -15.35
N TYR A 423 8.72 -1.99 -14.46
CA TYR A 423 7.26 -2.06 -14.39
C TYR A 423 6.64 -1.11 -13.36
N SER A 424 7.27 0.04 -13.12
CA SER A 424 6.84 1.01 -12.09
C SER A 424 5.42 1.54 -12.26
N HIS A 425 4.88 1.52 -13.48
CA HIS A 425 3.50 1.91 -13.77
C HIS A 425 2.45 0.88 -13.32
N VAL A 426 2.83 -0.40 -13.28
CA VAL A 426 1.99 -1.50 -12.76
C VAL A 426 2.24 -1.70 -11.28
N ARG A 427 3.49 -1.54 -10.84
CA ARG A 427 3.98 -1.91 -9.51
C ARG A 427 4.67 -0.75 -8.78
N PRO A 428 4.00 0.38 -8.56
CA PRO A 428 4.66 1.58 -8.05
C PRO A 428 5.15 1.44 -6.60
N LEU A 429 4.49 0.59 -5.79
CA LEU A 429 4.90 0.33 -4.41
C LEU A 429 6.20 -0.48 -4.37
N GLU A 430 6.27 -1.55 -5.16
CA GLU A 430 7.48 -2.36 -5.31
C GLU A 430 8.60 -1.54 -5.91
N ALA A 431 8.34 -0.81 -7.00
CA ALA A 431 9.32 0.10 -7.59
C ALA A 431 9.87 1.09 -6.55
N CYS A 432 9.01 1.66 -5.71
CA CYS A 432 9.41 2.60 -4.67
C CYS A 432 10.34 1.96 -3.63
N LEU A 433 10.01 0.74 -3.17
CA LEU A 433 10.82 -0.02 -2.22
C LEU A 433 12.14 -0.48 -2.85
N SER A 434 12.11 -0.85 -4.12
CA SER A 434 13.26 -1.29 -4.91
C SER A 434 14.25 -0.15 -5.14
N VAL A 435 13.78 1.02 -5.59
CA VAL A 435 14.59 2.25 -5.71
C VAL A 435 15.21 2.61 -4.37
N ARG A 436 14.42 2.61 -3.28
CA ARG A 436 14.92 2.91 -1.93
C ARG A 436 16.01 1.93 -1.51
N SER A 437 15.79 0.63 -1.72
CA SER A 437 16.75 -0.42 -1.37
C SER A 437 18.05 -0.27 -2.16
N LEU A 438 17.98 -0.06 -3.48
CA LEU A 438 19.14 0.17 -4.34
C LEU A 438 19.92 1.42 -3.92
N ARG A 439 19.23 2.51 -3.59
CA ARG A 439 19.85 3.74 -3.09
C ARG A 439 20.64 3.51 -1.79
N ARG A 440 20.07 2.73 -0.85
CA ARG A 440 20.76 2.35 0.39
C ARG A 440 21.93 1.42 0.16
N LEU A 441 21.77 0.42 -0.71
CA LEU A 441 22.87 -0.43 -1.15
C LEU A 441 23.99 0.39 -1.79
N HIS A 442 23.67 1.40 -2.60
CA HIS A 442 24.66 2.29 -3.19
C HIS A 442 25.39 3.12 -2.12
N SER A 443 24.70 3.52 -1.04
CA SER A 443 25.35 4.19 0.11
C SER A 443 26.28 3.28 0.90
N LEU A 444 25.98 1.98 1.01
CA LEU A 444 26.82 1.02 1.73
C LEU A 444 27.98 0.52 0.86
N THR A 445 27.68 0.05 -0.35
CA THR A 445 28.57 -0.75 -1.20
C THR A 445 28.61 -0.21 -2.64
N ARG A 446 28.98 1.07 -2.81
CA ARG A 446 28.99 1.76 -4.11
C ARG A 446 29.67 0.95 -5.24
N HIS A 447 30.91 0.50 -5.01
CA HIS A 447 31.68 -0.20 -6.04
C HIS A 447 31.06 -1.56 -6.40
N ALA A 448 30.74 -2.39 -5.40
CA ALA A 448 30.18 -3.72 -5.63
C ALA A 448 28.79 -3.66 -6.30
N LEU A 449 27.95 -2.69 -5.91
CA LEU A 449 26.65 -2.51 -6.55
C LEU A 449 26.81 -2.08 -8.01
N ASN A 450 27.69 -1.13 -8.32
CA ASN A 450 27.90 -0.68 -9.69
C ASN A 450 28.39 -1.82 -10.60
N GLU A 451 29.33 -2.63 -10.12
CA GLU A 451 29.80 -3.82 -10.83
C GLU A 451 28.63 -4.78 -11.14
N ARG A 452 27.77 -5.04 -10.14
CA ARG A 452 26.61 -5.94 -10.31
C ARG A 452 25.56 -5.36 -11.25
N LEU A 453 25.24 -4.07 -11.12
CA LEU A 453 24.26 -3.42 -11.99
C LEU A 453 24.71 -3.46 -13.45
N THR A 454 26.01 -3.27 -13.74
CA THR A 454 26.55 -3.41 -15.10
C THR A 454 26.45 -4.82 -15.68
N MET A 455 26.32 -5.86 -14.84
CA MET A 455 26.10 -7.24 -15.31
C MET A 455 24.64 -7.51 -15.66
N PHE A 456 23.69 -6.88 -14.96
CA PHE A 456 22.26 -7.10 -15.17
C PHE A 456 21.65 -6.16 -16.22
N ALA A 457 22.17 -4.95 -16.29
CA ALA A 457 21.64 -3.88 -17.11
C ALA A 457 22.81 -3.13 -17.73
N ASP A 458 22.77 -2.93 -19.06
CA ASP A 458 23.62 -1.90 -19.65
C ASP A 458 23.33 -0.57 -18.94
N SER A 459 24.32 0.28 -18.71
CA SER A 459 24.14 1.53 -17.96
C SER A 459 22.98 2.39 -18.49
N VAL A 460 22.74 2.33 -19.79
CA VAL A 460 21.63 3.00 -20.50
C VAL A 460 20.25 2.54 -20.00
N GLN A 461 20.10 1.29 -19.57
CA GLN A 461 18.82 0.74 -19.11
C GLN A 461 18.46 1.25 -17.70
N LEU A 462 19.43 1.37 -16.79
CA LEU A 462 19.15 1.87 -15.44
C LEU A 462 18.66 3.32 -15.46
N ASP A 463 19.30 4.17 -16.26
CA ASP A 463 18.90 5.57 -16.43
C ASP A 463 17.47 5.67 -16.98
N HIS A 464 17.14 4.80 -17.95
CA HIS A 464 15.80 4.71 -18.50
C HIS A 464 14.77 4.28 -17.45
N PHE A 465 15.05 3.21 -16.68
CA PHE A 465 14.14 2.73 -15.63
C PHE A 465 13.90 3.78 -14.55
N LEU A 466 14.94 4.53 -14.14
CA LEU A 466 14.78 5.62 -13.18
C LEU A 466 14.02 6.81 -13.77
N SER A 467 14.24 7.14 -15.05
CA SER A 467 13.47 8.18 -15.73
C SER A 467 11.98 7.84 -15.78
N ASP A 468 11.64 6.60 -16.14
CA ASP A 468 10.27 6.11 -16.22
C ASP A 468 9.61 6.08 -14.84
N ALA A 469 10.30 5.54 -13.83
CA ALA A 469 9.82 5.50 -12.46
C ALA A 469 9.59 6.92 -11.89
N ARG A 470 10.48 7.88 -12.20
CA ARG A 470 10.31 9.28 -11.83
C ARG A 470 9.09 9.90 -12.52
N SER A 471 8.95 9.70 -13.83
CA SER A 471 7.82 10.21 -14.61
C SER A 471 6.49 9.69 -14.07
N PHE A 472 6.41 8.38 -13.80
CA PHE A 472 5.23 7.77 -13.20
C PHE A 472 4.98 8.31 -11.78
N GLY A 473 6.01 8.40 -10.94
CA GLY A 473 5.91 8.95 -9.59
C GLY A 473 5.37 10.39 -9.58
N GLN A 474 5.87 11.23 -10.48
CA GLN A 474 5.41 12.62 -10.68
C GLN A 474 3.93 12.72 -11.02
N MET A 475 3.36 11.66 -11.59
CA MET A 475 1.97 11.64 -11.99
C MET A 475 1.06 10.97 -10.95
N HIS A 476 1.54 9.92 -10.29
CA HIS A 476 0.66 8.99 -9.57
C HIS A 476 1.14 8.57 -8.18
N HIS A 477 2.43 8.75 -7.82
CA HIS A 477 2.96 8.16 -6.59
C HIS A 477 4.13 8.98 -6.00
N SER A 478 3.82 9.90 -5.07
CA SER A 478 4.78 10.89 -4.55
C SER A 478 6.02 10.28 -3.88
N GLN A 479 5.91 9.16 -3.16
CA GLN A 479 7.08 8.50 -2.56
C GLN A 479 8.01 7.89 -3.61
N LEU A 480 7.46 7.40 -4.72
CA LEU A 480 8.26 6.83 -5.81
C LEU A 480 9.06 7.95 -6.47
N GLU A 481 8.42 9.08 -6.77
CA GLU A 481 9.10 10.28 -7.26
C GLU A 481 10.25 10.68 -6.33
N HIS A 482 9.96 10.81 -5.03
CA HIS A 482 10.92 11.25 -4.04
C HIS A 482 12.14 10.33 -3.96
N GLU A 483 11.92 9.02 -3.82
CA GLU A 483 13.00 8.03 -3.73
C GLU A 483 13.82 7.98 -5.02
N THR A 484 13.16 8.09 -6.18
CA THR A 484 13.83 8.06 -7.49
C THR A 484 14.71 9.29 -7.68
N VAL A 485 14.20 10.49 -7.38
CA VAL A 485 14.99 11.72 -7.42
C VAL A 485 16.19 11.66 -6.48
N GLN A 486 16.01 11.15 -5.25
CA GLN A 486 17.13 10.98 -4.32
C GLN A 486 18.18 10.01 -4.86
N PHE A 487 17.77 8.93 -5.51
CA PHE A 487 18.70 7.95 -6.06
C PHE A 487 19.45 8.50 -7.27
N MET A 488 18.74 9.13 -8.22
CA MET A 488 19.34 9.79 -9.38
C MET A 488 20.40 10.83 -8.97
N ASN A 489 20.08 11.67 -7.97
CA ASN A 489 21.03 12.64 -7.42
C ASN A 489 22.29 11.98 -6.84
N GLN A 490 22.13 10.82 -6.18
CA GLN A 490 23.25 10.08 -5.60
C GLN A 490 24.14 9.42 -6.67
N LEU A 491 23.56 9.07 -7.82
CA LEU A 491 24.28 8.56 -8.99
C LEU A 491 24.95 9.67 -9.81
N GLY A 492 24.59 10.94 -9.57
CA GLY A 492 25.05 12.07 -10.39
C GLY A 492 24.29 12.19 -11.72
N LEU A 493 23.14 11.53 -11.84
CA LEU A 493 22.21 11.65 -12.96
C LEU A 493 21.37 12.90 -12.73
N VAL A 494 21.96 14.07 -12.99
CA VAL A 494 21.23 15.34 -12.93
C VAL A 494 20.44 15.46 -14.24
N CYS A 495 19.10 15.45 -14.14
CA CYS A 495 18.24 15.88 -15.23
C CYS A 495 18.13 17.40 -15.27
#